data_AF-A0A2G3J5H0-F1
#
_entry.id   AF-A0A2G3J5H0-F1
#
_cell.length_a   1.000
_cell.length_b   1.000
_cell.length_c   1.000
_cell.angle_alpha   90.00
_cell.angle_beta   90.00
_cell.angle_gamma   90.00
#
_symmetry.space_group_name_H-M   'P 1'
#
loop_
_entity.id
_entity.type
_entity.pdbx_description
1 polymer ?
#
loop_
_entity_poly.entity_id
_entity_poly.type
_entity_poly.pdbx_seq_one_letter_code
_entity_poly.pdbx_strand_id
1 'polypeptide(L)' 'MAHWAVETKAVSIRVACASFAISTTCYRYIRKLDAENVKIAELLIQLTETHRSWGFGLCFLHLRNVRKKH' A
#
# COMPACT_ATOMS: atom_id res chain seq x y z
N MET A 1 -7.63 -12.82 -1.57
CA MET A 1 -8.68 -13.50 -2.38
C MET A 1 -8.08 -14.43 -3.43
N ALA A 2 -7.29 -13.96 -4.39
CA ALA A 2 -6.66 -14.85 -5.37
C ALA A 2 -5.68 -15.86 -4.73
N HIS A 3 -4.84 -15.43 -3.77
CA HIS A 3 -3.99 -16.34 -2.98
C HIS A 3 -4.79 -17.41 -2.26
N TRP A 4 -5.84 -17.00 -1.53
CA TRP A 4 -6.75 -17.92 -0.85
C TRP A 4 -7.34 -18.98 -1.78
N ALA A 5 -7.74 -18.62 -3.00
CA ALA A 5 -8.29 -19.57 -3.96
C ALA A 5 -7.25 -20.60 -4.40
N VAL A 6 -6.02 -20.18 -4.69
CA VAL A 6 -4.92 -21.09 -5.03
C VAL A 6 -4.59 -22.04 -3.86
N GLU A 7 -4.53 -21.50 -2.64
CA GLU A 7 -4.16 -22.25 -1.43
C GLU A 7 -5.27 -23.21 -0.96
N THR A 8 -6.54 -22.80 -1.03
CA THR A 8 -7.66 -23.53 -0.41
C THR A 8 -8.46 -24.36 -1.42
N LYS A 9 -8.46 -23.99 -2.70
CA LYS A 9 -9.24 -24.65 -3.75
C LYS A 9 -8.37 -25.34 -4.80
N ALA A 10 -7.03 -25.32 -4.63
CA ALA A 10 -6.05 -25.94 -5.53
C ALA A 10 -6.21 -25.52 -7.01
N VAL A 11 -6.76 -24.32 -7.26
CA VAL A 11 -6.87 -23.79 -8.62
C VAL A 11 -5.53 -23.21 -9.07
N SER A 12 -5.24 -23.29 -10.38
CA SER A 12 -4.02 -22.66 -10.91
C SER A 12 -4.07 -21.14 -10.75
N ILE A 13 -2.89 -20.52 -10.63
CA ILE A 13 -2.75 -19.05 -10.55
C ILE A 13 -3.46 -18.36 -11.73
N ARG A 14 -3.40 -18.93 -12.93
CA ARG A 14 -4.07 -18.38 -14.12
C ARG A 14 -5.59 -18.33 -13.95
N VAL A 15 -6.18 -19.42 -13.46
CA VAL A 15 -7.63 -19.51 -13.21
C VAL A 15 -8.03 -18.54 -12.11
N ALA A 16 -7.30 -18.51 -11.00
CA ALA A 16 -7.56 -17.55 -9.92
C ALA A 16 -7.49 -16.09 -10.42
N CYS A 17 -6.44 -15.73 -11.17
CA CYS A 17 -6.30 -14.38 -11.72
C CYS A 17 -7.47 -13.99 -12.64
N ALA A 18 -7.89 -14.91 -13.52
CA ALA A 18 -9.03 -14.69 -14.41
C ALA A 18 -10.35 -14.52 -13.63
N SER A 19 -10.60 -15.37 -12.62
CA SER A 19 -11.81 -15.29 -11.79
C SER A 19 -11.92 -14.00 -10.98
N PHE A 20 -10.79 -13.43 -10.56
CA PHE A 20 -10.75 -12.17 -9.81
C PHE A 20 -10.43 -10.94 -10.66
N ALA A 21 -10.37 -11.07 -11.98
CA ALA A 21 -10.03 -9.99 -12.92
C ALA A 21 -8.72 -9.23 -12.56
N ILE A 22 -7.71 -9.96 -12.06
CA ILE A 22 -6.38 -9.41 -11.76
C ILE A 22 -5.33 -9.98 -12.72
N SER A 23 -4.23 -9.25 -12.90
CA SER A 23 -3.09 -9.76 -13.65
C SER A 23 -2.26 -10.74 -12.81
N THR A 24 -1.53 -11.63 -13.49
CA THR A 24 -0.58 -12.52 -12.80
C THR A 24 0.61 -11.76 -12.18
N THR A 25 0.90 -10.55 -12.66
CA THR A 25 1.88 -9.64 -12.04
C THR A 25 1.36 -9.08 -10.72
N CYS A 26 0.07 -8.72 -10.64
CA CYS A 26 -0.58 -8.33 -9.40
C CYS A 26 -0.59 -9.46 -8.38
N TYR A 27 -0.90 -10.70 -8.81
CA TYR A 27 -0.83 -11.87 -7.93
C TYR A 27 0.57 -12.12 -7.36
N ARG A 28 1.63 -11.90 -8.15
CA ARG A 28 3.01 -12.11 -7.69
C ARG A 28 3.61 -10.93 -6.95
N TYR A 29 2.87 -9.82 -6.82
CA TYR A 29 3.37 -8.63 -6.17
C TYR A 29 3.55 -8.88 -4.67
N ILE A 30 4.79 -8.78 -4.20
CA ILE A 30 5.14 -8.82 -2.78
C ILE A 30 5.46 -7.38 -2.36
N ARG A 31 4.75 -6.91 -1.34
CA ARG A 31 5.05 -5.61 -0.72
C ARG A 31 6.44 -5.65 -0.06
N LYS A 32 7.33 -4.75 -0.47
CA LYS A 32 8.73 -4.73 0.02
C LYS A 32 8.94 -3.85 1.26
N LEU A 33 8.08 -2.85 1.46
CA LEU A 33 8.27 -1.77 2.44
C LEU A 33 7.08 -1.64 3.38
N ASP A 34 6.48 -2.74 3.83
CA ASP A 34 5.25 -2.69 4.65
C ASP A 34 5.47 -1.93 5.96
N ALA A 35 6.57 -2.22 6.66
CA ALA A 35 6.92 -1.54 7.92
C ALA A 35 7.22 -0.04 7.73
N GLU A 36 7.92 0.32 6.67
CA GLU A 36 8.18 1.73 6.35
C GLU A 36 6.89 2.45 5.94
N ASN A 37 6.01 1.78 5.19
CA ASN A 37 4.72 2.33 4.81
C ASN A 37 3.82 2.58 6.03
N VAL A 38 3.84 1.69 7.03
CA VAL A 38 3.14 1.90 8.31
C VAL A 38 3.69 3.14 9.02
N LYS A 39 5.02 3.26 9.15
CA LYS A 39 5.63 4.45 9.75
C LYS A 39 5.29 5.73 8.99
N ILE A 40 5.32 5.70 7.66
CA ILE A 40 4.93 6.86 6.82
C ILE A 40 3.45 7.22 7.06
N ALA A 41 2.57 6.22 7.15
CA ALA A 41 1.15 6.43 7.41
C ALA A 41 0.92 7.09 8.79
N GLU A 42 1.57 6.59 9.85
CA GLU A 42 1.51 7.20 11.18
C GLU A 42 1.97 8.66 11.17
N LEU A 43 3.08 8.95 10.50
CA LEU A 43 3.60 10.31 10.37
C LEU A 43 2.65 11.23 9.60
N LEU A 44 1.97 10.71 8.56
CA LEU A 44 0.98 11.47 7.80
C LEU A 44 -0.26 11.76 8.64
N ILE A 45 -0.75 10.77 9.41
CA ILE A 45 -1.89 10.96 10.31
C ILE A 45 -1.59 12.08 11.31
N GLN A 46 -0.45 12.00 12.00
CA GLN A 46 -0.02 13.03 12.95
C GLN A 46 0.09 14.42 12.30
N LEU A 47 0.64 14.50 11.08
CA LEU A 47 0.75 15.77 10.35
C LEU A 47 -0.63 16.33 9.99
N THR A 48 -1.56 15.49 9.55
CA THR A 48 -2.91 15.93 9.20
C THR A 48 -3.73 16.36 10.41
N GLU A 49 -3.48 15.77 11.58
CA GLU A 49 -4.09 16.19 12.85
C GLU A 49 -3.51 17.50 13.37
N THR A 50 -2.19 17.68 13.24
CA THR A 50 -1.48 18.89 13.69
C THR A 50 -1.77 20.08 12.78
N HIS A 51 -1.83 19.85 11.46
CA HIS A 51 -2.00 20.87 10.43
C HIS A 51 -3.30 20.67 9.64
N ARG A 52 -4.44 20.74 10.32
CA ARG A 52 -5.76 20.48 9.71
C ARG A 52 -6.11 21.35 8.49
N SER A 53 -5.54 22.55 8.36
CA SER A 53 -5.78 23.45 7.22
C SER A 53 -4.97 23.10 5.96
N TRP A 54 -3.94 22.25 6.07
CA TRP A 54 -3.03 21.95 4.97
C TRP A 54 -3.63 20.93 3.98
N GLY A 55 -4.54 20.08 4.45
CA GLY A 55 -5.00 18.92 3.68
C GLY A 55 -3.89 17.89 3.42
N PHE A 56 -4.25 16.76 2.80
CA PHE A 56 -3.33 15.64 2.61
C PHE A 56 -2.12 15.98 1.73
N GLY A 57 -2.34 16.70 0.62
CA GLY A 57 -1.29 16.97 -0.36
C GLY A 57 -0.10 17.75 0.21
N LEU A 58 -0.38 18.79 1.01
CA LEU A 58 0.67 19.58 1.67
C LEU A 58 1.35 18.78 2.78
N CYS A 59 0.62 17.97 3.55
CA CYS A 59 1.22 17.08 4.56
C CYS A 59 2.19 16.07 3.93
N PHE A 60 1.81 15.46 2.80
CA PHE A 60 2.67 14.56 2.04
C PHE A 60 3.91 15.26 1.48
N LEU A 61 3.75 16.44 0.87
CA LEU A 61 4.87 17.22 0.36
C LEU A 61 5.85 17.64 1.48
N HIS A 62 5.33 18.01 2.65
CA HIS A 62 6.14 18.35 3.80
C HIS A 62 6.96 17.15 4.29
N LEU A 63 6.33 15.99 4.46
CA LEU A 63 7.00 14.75 4.86
C LEU A 63 8.12 14.38 3.87
N ARG A 64 7.86 14.50 2.56
CA ARG A 64 8.80 14.14 1.50
C ARG A 64 9.97 15.10 1.34
N ASN A 65 9.74 16.41 1.50
CA ASN A 65 10.72 17.43 1.10
C ASN A 65 11.42 18.11 2.29
N VAL A 66 10.77 18.14 3.47
CA VAL A 66 11.29 18.80 4.67
C VAL A 66 11.83 17.77 5.65
N ARG A 67 11.02 16.76 6.01
CA ARG A 67 11.42 15.77 7.02
C ARG A 67 12.46 14.76 6.55
N LYS A 68 12.60 14.54 5.24
CA LYS A 68 13.67 13.70 4.65
C LYS A 68 15.06 14.33 4.67
N LYS A 69 15.19 15.63 5.00
CA LYS A 69 16.45 16.39 4.86
C LYS A 69 17.44 16.23 6.03
N HIS A 70 17.23 15.29 6.95
CA HIS A 70 18.15 15.02 8.07
C HIS A 70 18.55 13.55 8.08
#